data_AF-A0A497PPU2-F1
#
_entry.id   AF-A0A497PPU2-F1
#
_cell.length_a   1.000
_cell.length_b   1.000
_cell.length_c   1.000
_cell.angle_alpha   90.00
_cell.angle_beta   90.00
_cell.angle_gamma   90.00
#
_symmetry.space_group_name_H-M   'P 1'
#
loop_
_entity.id
_entity.type
_entity.pdbx_description
1 polymer ?
#
loop_
_entity_poly.entity_id
_entity_poly.type
_entity_poly.pdbx_seq_one_letter_code
_entity_poly.pdbx_strand_id
1 'polypeptide(L)' 'MSTRSPIFKTVLIGEGGVGKTSLAVRYTEDRFDQQMKMTIGVNFATKRVDIDGQDITLLIWDLG' A
#
# COMPACT_ATOMS: atom_id res chain seq x y z
N MET A 1 17.57 24.94 -0.50
CA MET A 1 16.18 24.74 -0.99
C MET A 1 15.65 23.47 -0.35
N SER A 2 14.55 23.53 0.41
CA SER A 2 13.88 22.33 0.91
C SER A 2 13.11 21.70 -0.25
N THR A 3 13.69 20.69 -0.88
CA THR A 3 12.99 19.89 -1.90
C THR A 3 11.93 19.07 -1.19
N ARG A 4 10.67 19.36 -1.47
CA ARG A 4 9.52 18.66 -0.87
C ARG A 4 9.49 17.22 -1.39
N SER A 5 9.58 16.24 -0.49
CA SER A 5 9.44 14.83 -0.84
C SER A 5 8.06 14.56 -1.48
N PRO A 6 8.00 13.96 -2.68
CA PRO A 6 6.73 13.66 -3.35
C PRO A 6 5.84 12.71 -2.56
N ILE A 7 4.53 12.85 -2.75
CA ILE A 7 3.52 11.96 -2.21
C ILE A 7 2.69 11.42 -3.37
N PHE A 8 2.59 10.10 -3.48
CA PHE A 8 1.80 9.42 -4.52
C PHE A 8 0.62 8.69 -3.89
N LYS A 9 -0.55 8.82 -4.51
CA LYS A 9 -1.73 8.02 -4.17
C LYS A 9 -1.73 6.75 -5.01
N THR A 10 -1.65 5.61 -4.34
CA THR A 10 -1.67 4.27 -4.94
C THR A 10 -2.97 3.58 -4.56
N VAL A 11 -3.76 3.15 -5.54
CA VAL A 11 -5.04 2.47 -5.31
C VAL A 11 -4.96 1.05 -5.82
N LEU A 12 -5.34 0.09 -4.99
CA LEU A 12 -5.41 -1.32 -5.35
C LEU A 12 -6.83 -1.66 -5.80
N ILE A 13 -6.95 -2.16 -7.03
CA ILE A 13 -8.22 -2.52 -7.67
C ILE A 13 -8.15 -3.95 -8.20
N GLY A 14 -9.29 -4.62 -8.25
CA GLY A 14 -9.41 -6.02 -8.70
C GLY A 14 -10.55 -6.74 -7.99
N GLU A 15 -10.88 -7.94 -8.45
CA GLU A 15 -11.98 -8.74 -7.89
C GLU A 15 -11.79 -9.07 -6.39
N GLY A 16 -12.87 -9.50 -5.74
CA GLY A 16 -12.80 -9.98 -4.36
C GLY A 16 -11.88 -11.20 -4.25
N GLY A 17 -11.01 -11.23 -3.25
CA GLY A 17 -10.14 -12.39 -2.99
C GLY A 17 -8.89 -12.51 -3.86
N VAL A 18 -8.63 -11.62 -4.83
CA VAL A 18 -7.42 -11.69 -5.70
C VAL A 18 -6.11 -11.36 -4.98
N GLY A 19 -6.14 -11.03 -3.69
CA GLY A 19 -4.95 -10.82 -2.87
C GLY A 19 -4.48 -9.36 -2.72
N LYS A 20 -5.32 -8.37 -3.06
CA LYS A 20 -5.03 -6.92 -2.93
C LYS A 20 -4.51 -6.56 -1.54
N THR A 21 -5.28 -6.95 -0.52
CA THR A 21 -4.95 -6.74 0.89
C THR A 21 -3.69 -7.47 1.32
N SER A 22 -3.50 -8.73 0.86
CA SER A 22 -2.29 -9.50 1.14
C SER A 22 -1.04 -8.83 0.57
N LEU A 23 -1.14 -8.26 -0.64
CA LEU A 23 -0.05 -7.51 -1.26
C LEU A 23 0.25 -6.21 -0.49
N ALA A 24 -0.78 -5.46 -0.11
CA ALA A 24 -0.63 -4.24 0.68
C ALA A 24 0.12 -4.54 2.00
N VAL A 25 -0.38 -5.51 2.77
CA VAL A 25 0.20 -5.92 4.05
C VAL A 25 1.63 -6.44 3.89
N ARG A 26 1.90 -7.28 2.87
CA ARG A 26 3.27 -7.73 2.59
C ARG A 26 4.19 -6.55 2.33
N TYR A 27 3.77 -5.60 1.51
CA TYR A 27 4.62 -4.47 1.15
C TYR A 27 4.86 -3.50 2.32
N THR A 28 3.86 -3.28 3.17
CA THR A 28 3.95 -2.30 4.26
C THR A 28 4.54 -2.88 5.54
N GLU A 29 4.20 -4.12 5.87
CA GLU A 29 4.49 -4.75 7.17
C GLU A 29 5.44 -5.96 7.06
N ASP A 30 5.82 -6.36 5.85
CA ASP A 30 6.59 -7.59 5.60
C ASP A 30 5.97 -8.84 6.26
N ARG A 31 4.64 -8.90 6.26
CA ARG A 31 3.84 -10.00 6.80
C ARG A 31 2.96 -10.62 5.72
N PHE A 32 2.68 -11.91 5.86
CA PHE A 32 1.66 -12.59 5.09
C PHE A 32 0.81 -13.46 6.00
N ASP A 33 -0.51 -13.37 5.83
CA ASP A 33 -1.49 -14.18 6.55
C ASP A 33 -2.20 -15.10 5.55
N GLN A 34 -2.07 -16.42 5.76
CA GLN A 34 -2.76 -17.42 4.93
C GLN A 34 -4.27 -17.40 5.11
N GLN A 35 -4.76 -16.86 6.21
CA GLN A 35 -6.19 -16.76 6.55
C GLN A 35 -6.73 -15.34 6.35
N MET A 36 -6.06 -14.53 5.52
CA MET A 36 -6.48 -13.17 5.21
C MET A 36 -7.93 -13.14 4.75
N LYS A 37 -8.77 -12.40 5.47
CA LYS A 37 -10.19 -12.24 5.14
C LYS A 37 -10.38 -11.19 4.05
N MET A 38 -11.51 -11.25 3.34
CA MET A 38 -11.88 -10.21 2.40
C MET A 38 -12.01 -8.86 3.13
N THR A 39 -11.46 -7.82 2.50
CA THR A 39 -11.58 -6.45 3.01
C THR A 39 -13.02 -5.99 2.90
N ILE A 40 -13.52 -5.38 3.97
CA ILE A 40 -14.81 -4.72 3.99
C ILE A 40 -14.55 -3.21 3.94
N GLY A 41 -14.97 -2.56 2.86
CA GLY A 41 -14.78 -1.12 2.68
C GLY A 41 -13.38 -0.76 2.19
N VAL A 42 -12.71 0.17 2.86
CA VAL A 42 -11.39 0.70 2.46
C VAL A 42 -10.41 0.62 3.61
N ASN A 43 -9.18 0.19 3.30
CA ASN A 43 -8.05 0.23 4.21
C ASN A 43 -6.97 1.18 3.67
N PHE A 44 -6.24 1.83 4.57
CA PHE A 44 -5.22 2.83 4.25
C PHE A 44 -3.90 2.46 4.89
N ALA A 45 -2.83 2.53 4.11
CA ALA A 45 -1.48 2.39 4.62
C ALA A 45 -0.56 3.46 4.02
N THR A 46 0.50 3.81 4.75
CA THR A 46 1.54 4.73 4.27
C THR A 46 2.88 4.02 4.25
N LYS A 47 3.62 4.14 3.16
CA LYS A 47 4.98 3.61 3.03
C LYS A 47 5.92 4.71 2.54
N ARG A 48 7.02 4.94 3.26
CA ARG A 48 8.15 5.71 2.75
C ARG A 48 9.13 4.76 2.07
N VAL A 49 9.60 5.13 0.89
CA VAL A 49 10.60 4.38 0.14
C VAL A 49 11.61 5.34 -0.49
N ASP A 50 12.86 4.88 -0.58
CA ASP A 50 13.88 5.50 -1.40
C ASP A 50 13.82 4.90 -2.80
N ILE A 51 13.68 5.75 -3.81
CA ILE A 51 13.78 5.37 -5.22
C ILE A 51 14.82 6.29 -5.86
N ASP A 52 15.92 5.71 -6.33
CA ASP A 52 17.03 6.42 -6.97
C ASP A 52 17.59 7.59 -6.14
N GLY A 53 17.66 7.42 -4.80
CA GLY A 53 18.15 8.45 -3.88
C GLY A 53 17.13 9.55 -3.57
N GLN A 54 15.87 9.36 -3.97
CA GLN A 54 14.76 10.25 -3.64
C GLN A 54 13.77 9.57 -2.69
N ASP A 55 13.62 10.16 -1.50
CA ASP A 55 12.57 9.79 -0.56
C ASP A 55 11.18 10.18 -1.11
N ILE A 56 10.31 9.18 -1.29
CA ILE A 56 8.91 9.37 -1.65
C ILE A 56 7.98 8.72 -0.62
N THR A 57 6.76 9.25 -0.53
CA THR A 57 5.70 8.67 0.31
C THR A 57 4.59 8.10 -0.57
N LEU A 58 4.28 6.83 -0.38
CA LEU A 58 3.14 6.14 -1.00
C LEU A 58 1.98 6.12 -0.01
N LEU A 59 0.83 6.61 -0.44
CA LEU A 59 -0.46 6.44 0.22
C LEU A 59 -1.18 5.29 -0.46
N ILE A 60 -1.26 4.14 0.18
CA ILE A 60 -1.85 2.91 -0.35
C ILE A 60 -3.31 2.84 0.10
N TRP A 61 -4.21 2.72 -0.87
CA TRP A 61 -5.66 2.61 -0.71
C TRP A 61 -6.07 1.21 -1.17
N ASP A 62 -6.29 0.32 -0.23
CA ASP A 62 -6.80 -1.02 -0.49
C ASP A 62 -8.33 -1.00 -0.41
N LEU A 63 -8.99 -1.38 -1.49
CA LEU A 63 -10.44 -1.36 -1.62
C LEU A 63 -10.97 -2.80 -1.63
N GLY A 64 -11.96 -3.10 -0.80
CA GLY A 64 -12.68 -4.38 -0.79
C GLY A 64 -13.35 -4.66 -2.12
#